data_AF-A0A9X7JR77-F1
#
_entry.id   AF-A0A9X7JR77-F1
#
_cell.length_a   1.000
_cell.length_b   1.000
_cell.length_c   1.000
_cell.angle_alpha   90.00
_cell.angle_beta   90.00
_cell.angle_gamma   90.00
#
_symmetry.space_group_name_H-M   'P 1'
#
loop_
_entity.id
_entity.type
_entity.pdbx_description
1 polymer ?
#
loop_
_entity_poly.entity_id
_entity_poly.type
_entity_poly.pdbx_seq_one_letter_code
_entity_poly.pdbx_strand_id
1 'polypeptide(L)'
;MDTAARGVATAAAGSPVSVPRADGRVDQFQVFYDSSATQGLPFVWHRAQAAPGGSYGDWERVSAGTVGPKASFVTAVENAAGGLEVFWLDHGGFCRSVQGPAGGAWSAPEDFGLQPSPYHGFLVLFKRSNGTLIAMASSSKPDRSMESRTQLSSDGVWRPAAAMGKVPDPYAGLSQPATVTELPDRRLKVTAREWNRDRYWQITEAAPDDGVPSGWWPEQWQLCATPQCA
;
A
#
# COMPACT_ATOMS: atom_id res chain seq x y z
N MET A 1 -0.79 13.15 -16.65
CA MET A 1 0.02 12.22 -17.44
C MET A 1 1.48 12.53 -17.18
N ASP A 2 2.27 11.53 -16.80
CA ASP A 2 3.72 11.66 -16.64
C ASP A 2 4.44 11.37 -17.97
N THR A 3 4.79 12.42 -18.71
CA THR A 3 5.48 12.27 -20.00
C THR A 3 6.96 11.87 -19.86
N ALA A 4 7.51 11.93 -18.65
CA ALA A 4 8.89 11.57 -18.34
C ALA A 4 9.05 10.08 -17.96
N ALA A 5 7.95 9.33 -17.86
CA ALA A 5 7.94 7.89 -17.66
C ALA A 5 8.44 7.13 -18.91
N ARG A 6 9.76 7.10 -19.13
CA ARG A 6 10.38 6.50 -20.32
C ARG A 6 11.69 5.81 -19.99
N GLY A 7 11.92 4.62 -20.54
CA GLY A 7 13.20 3.92 -20.51
C GLY A 7 13.06 2.48 -20.96
N VAL A 8 14.07 1.66 -20.66
CA VAL A 8 14.03 0.20 -20.88
C VAL A 8 14.44 -0.50 -19.59
N ALA A 9 13.57 -1.36 -19.05
CA ALA A 9 13.86 -2.16 -17.86
C ALA A 9 15.10 -3.06 -18.09
N THR A 10 16.03 -3.08 -17.15
CA THR A 10 17.25 -3.91 -17.25
C THR A 10 17.31 -4.98 -16.16
N ALA A 11 17.73 -4.61 -14.96
CA ALA A 11 17.87 -5.52 -13.82
C ALA A 11 16.67 -5.37 -12.89
N ALA A 12 16.02 -6.48 -12.57
CA ALA A 12 14.92 -6.52 -11.61
C ALA A 12 15.45 -6.39 -10.17
N ALA A 13 14.68 -5.72 -9.33
CA ALA A 13 14.88 -5.68 -7.90
C ALA A 13 13.62 -6.20 -7.19
N GLY A 14 13.77 -7.27 -6.41
CA GLY A 14 12.64 -7.93 -5.75
C GLY A 14 11.77 -8.76 -6.71
N SER A 15 10.67 -9.27 -6.18
CA SER A 15 9.70 -10.08 -6.94
C SER A 15 8.57 -9.22 -7.51
N PRO A 16 7.92 -9.62 -8.61
CA PRO A 16 6.77 -8.90 -9.13
C PRO A 16 5.56 -9.03 -8.20
N VAL A 17 4.79 -7.95 -8.10
CA VAL A 17 3.44 -7.92 -7.53
C VAL A 17 2.44 -8.21 -8.64
N SER A 18 1.53 -9.15 -8.40
CA SER A 18 0.44 -9.47 -9.33
C SER A 18 -0.86 -8.86 -8.83
N VAL A 19 -1.57 -8.15 -9.72
CA VAL A 19 -2.85 -7.51 -9.44
C VAL A 19 -3.92 -8.19 -10.29
N PRO A 20 -4.82 -8.99 -9.69
CA PRO A 20 -5.95 -9.53 -10.40
C PRO A 20 -6.93 -8.41 -10.76
N ARG A 21 -7.50 -8.51 -11.96
CA ARG A 21 -8.43 -7.53 -12.52
C ARG A 21 -9.84 -8.11 -12.57
N ALA A 22 -10.83 -7.24 -12.51
CA ALA A 22 -12.23 -7.61 -12.61
C ALA A 22 -12.56 -8.32 -13.94
N ASP A 23 -11.81 -8.04 -15.01
CA ASP A 23 -11.95 -8.69 -16.32
C ASP A 23 -11.26 -10.06 -16.43
N GLY A 24 -10.64 -10.54 -15.34
CA GLY A 24 -9.95 -11.83 -15.27
C GLY A 24 -8.50 -11.79 -15.76
N ARG A 25 -8.00 -10.64 -16.23
CA ARG A 25 -6.57 -10.44 -16.48
C ARG A 25 -5.81 -10.29 -15.17
N VAL A 26 -4.50 -10.42 -15.26
CA VAL A 26 -3.56 -10.10 -14.20
C VAL A 26 -2.57 -9.08 -14.73
N ASP A 27 -2.43 -7.97 -14.03
CA ASP A 27 -1.36 -6.99 -14.26
C ASP A 27 -0.20 -7.28 -13.32
N GLN A 28 1.02 -6.97 -13.75
CA GLN A 28 2.22 -7.15 -12.95
C GLN A 28 2.97 -5.84 -12.77
N PHE A 29 3.46 -5.64 -11.55
CA PHE A 29 4.30 -4.52 -11.17
C PHE A 29 5.60 -5.02 -10.60
N GLN A 30 6.72 -4.41 -10.97
CA GLN A 30 8.02 -4.77 -10.42
C GLN A 30 8.96 -3.58 -10.45
N VAL A 31 9.93 -3.59 -9.54
CA VAL A 31 10.97 -2.58 -9.51
C VAL A 31 12.10 -3.01 -10.44
N PHE A 32 12.50 -2.14 -11.36
CA PHE A 32 13.67 -2.37 -12.23
C PHE A 32 14.57 -1.14 -12.26
N TYR A 33 15.86 -1.40 -12.43
CA TYR A 33 16.82 -0.41 -12.88
C TYR A 33 16.68 -0.16 -14.38
N ASP A 34 17.20 0.97 -14.83
CA ASP A 34 17.45 1.27 -16.24
C ASP A 34 18.58 2.28 -16.37
N SER A 35 19.03 2.52 -17.60
CA SER A 35 20.17 3.39 -17.91
C SER A 35 19.91 4.88 -17.74
N SER A 36 18.66 5.30 -17.55
CA SER A 36 18.30 6.71 -17.32
C SER A 36 18.28 7.10 -15.85
N ALA A 37 18.41 6.12 -14.94
CA ALA A 37 18.41 6.33 -13.50
C ALA A 37 19.48 7.34 -13.07
N THR A 38 19.04 8.51 -12.61
CA THR A 38 19.92 9.40 -11.85
C THR A 38 20.19 8.76 -10.49
N GLN A 39 21.44 8.83 -10.03
CA GLN A 39 21.87 8.29 -8.72
C GLN A 39 21.75 6.74 -8.58
N GLY A 40 21.50 6.02 -9.68
CA GLY A 40 21.40 4.56 -9.65
C GLY A 40 20.20 4.04 -8.86
N LEU A 41 19.11 4.81 -8.77
CA LEU A 41 17.86 4.38 -8.14
C LEU A 41 16.93 3.72 -9.17
N PRO A 42 16.21 2.64 -8.81
CA PRO A 42 15.31 1.98 -9.73
C PRO A 42 13.95 2.68 -9.83
N PHE A 43 13.11 2.24 -10.77
CA PHE A 43 11.75 2.74 -11.01
C PHE A 43 10.74 1.61 -10.89
N VAL A 44 9.45 1.96 -10.77
CA VAL A 44 8.35 1.00 -10.88
C VAL A 44 7.97 0.80 -12.34
N TRP A 45 7.80 -0.47 -12.71
CA TRP A 45 7.39 -0.89 -14.05
C TRP A 45 6.11 -1.70 -13.97
N HIS A 46 5.35 -1.66 -15.06
CA HIS A 46 4.06 -2.30 -15.22
C HIS A 46 4.06 -3.14 -16.51
N ARG A 47 3.35 -4.28 -16.51
CA ARG A 47 2.96 -4.98 -17.72
C ARG A 47 1.61 -5.67 -17.52
N ALA A 48 0.86 -5.79 -18.59
CA ALA A 48 -0.48 -6.35 -18.59
C ALA A 48 -0.54 -7.67 -19.36
N GLN A 49 -1.43 -8.58 -18.94
CA GLN A 49 -1.89 -9.64 -19.83
C GLN A 49 -2.69 -9.06 -21.01
N ALA A 50 -2.54 -9.66 -22.18
CA ALA A 50 -3.34 -9.31 -23.36
C ALA A 50 -4.80 -9.80 -23.25
N ALA A 51 -5.02 -10.92 -22.57
CA ALA A 51 -6.32 -11.53 -22.29
C ALA A 51 -6.21 -12.38 -21.01
N PRO A 52 -7.32 -12.77 -20.35
CA PRO A 52 -7.29 -13.63 -19.17
C PRO A 52 -6.47 -14.91 -19.40
N GLY A 53 -5.43 -15.13 -18.60
CA GLY A 53 -4.52 -16.28 -18.74
C GLY A 53 -3.57 -16.22 -19.95
N GLY A 54 -3.61 -15.13 -20.73
CA GLY A 54 -2.78 -14.92 -21.92
C GLY A 54 -1.36 -14.45 -21.61
N SER A 55 -0.62 -14.20 -22.69
CA SER A 55 0.73 -13.63 -22.62
C SER A 55 0.72 -12.21 -22.06
N TYR A 56 1.83 -11.83 -21.44
CA TYR A 56 2.08 -10.45 -21.04
C TYR A 56 2.67 -9.65 -22.18
N GLY A 57 2.34 -8.36 -22.22
CA GLY A 57 3.08 -7.38 -23.03
C GLY A 57 4.44 -7.03 -22.45
N ASP A 58 5.11 -6.07 -23.09
CA ASP A 58 6.38 -5.53 -22.63
C ASP A 58 6.22 -4.74 -21.32
N TRP A 59 7.33 -4.59 -20.59
CA TRP A 59 7.39 -3.74 -19.42
C TRP A 59 7.40 -2.26 -19.83
N GLU A 60 6.50 -1.48 -19.26
CA GLU A 60 6.44 -0.02 -19.37
C GLU A 60 6.74 0.63 -18.02
N ARG A 61 7.40 1.81 -18.04
CA ARG A 61 7.66 2.54 -16.80
C ARG A 61 6.36 3.22 -16.35
N VAL A 62 6.01 3.04 -15.08
CA VAL A 62 4.82 3.66 -14.48
C VAL A 62 4.96 5.18 -14.39
N SER A 63 6.08 5.68 -13.89
CA SER A 63 6.31 7.11 -13.67
C SER A 63 7.80 7.46 -13.68
N ALA A 64 8.14 8.75 -13.65
CA ALA A 64 9.49 9.23 -13.44
C ALA A 64 9.94 9.17 -11.97
N GLY A 65 9.07 8.75 -11.04
CA GLY A 65 9.39 8.59 -9.63
C GLY A 65 10.30 7.40 -9.38
N THR A 66 11.40 7.61 -8.68
CA THR A 66 12.31 6.54 -8.27
C THR A 66 11.79 5.82 -7.02
N VAL A 67 12.23 4.58 -6.86
CA VAL A 67 12.04 3.80 -5.63
C VAL A 67 13.22 4.06 -4.71
N GLY A 68 12.93 4.44 -3.47
CA GLY A 68 13.92 4.85 -2.49
C GLY A 68 14.97 3.77 -2.19
N PRO A 69 16.20 4.16 -1.81
CA PRO A 69 17.35 3.25 -1.71
C PRO A 69 17.25 2.22 -0.58
N LYS A 70 16.33 2.40 0.38
CA LYS A 70 16.24 1.55 1.58
C LYS A 70 15.65 0.17 1.29
N ALA A 71 14.71 0.08 0.35
CA ALA A 71 14.06 -1.16 -0.02
C ALA A 71 13.35 -1.01 -1.38
N SER A 72 13.47 -2.04 -2.21
CA SER A 72 12.70 -2.18 -3.46
C SER A 72 11.27 -2.63 -3.15
N PHE A 73 10.46 -1.71 -2.61
CA PHE A 73 9.07 -1.96 -2.27
C PHE A 73 8.13 -1.34 -3.31
N VAL A 74 7.20 -2.17 -3.79
CA VAL A 74 6.04 -1.76 -4.59
C VAL A 74 4.83 -2.58 -4.16
N THR A 75 3.65 -1.99 -4.22
CA THR A 75 2.35 -2.67 -4.12
C THR A 75 1.35 -1.96 -5.04
N ALA A 76 0.30 -2.65 -5.46
CA ALA A 76 -0.69 -2.09 -6.38
C ALA A 76 -2.05 -2.75 -6.20
N VAL A 77 -3.10 -2.10 -6.73
CA VAL A 77 -4.48 -2.55 -6.63
C VAL A 77 -5.32 -1.99 -7.78
N GLU A 78 -6.38 -2.71 -8.15
CA GLU A 78 -7.45 -2.16 -8.98
C GLU A 78 -8.42 -1.34 -8.12
N ASN A 79 -8.50 -0.04 -8.42
CA ASN A 79 -9.41 0.89 -7.75
C ASN A 79 -10.85 0.70 -8.23
N ALA A 80 -11.79 1.37 -7.54
CA ALA A 80 -13.21 1.21 -7.83
C ALA A 80 -13.65 1.76 -9.21
N ALA A 81 -12.84 2.63 -9.82
CA ALA A 81 -13.07 3.10 -11.19
C ALA A 81 -12.53 2.12 -12.25
N GLY A 82 -12.00 0.96 -11.85
CA GLY A 82 -11.37 -0.02 -12.74
C GLY A 82 -9.99 0.42 -13.24
N GLY A 83 -9.40 1.48 -12.71
CA GLY A 83 -8.00 1.85 -12.95
C GLY A 83 -7.05 1.09 -12.05
N LEU A 84 -5.76 1.09 -12.37
CA LEU A 84 -4.70 0.62 -11.46
C LEU A 84 -4.18 1.77 -10.60
N GLU A 85 -3.96 1.51 -9.32
CA GLU A 85 -3.20 2.40 -8.43
C GLU A 85 -2.00 1.65 -7.91
N VAL A 86 -0.84 2.30 -7.96
CA VAL A 86 0.44 1.72 -7.56
C VAL A 86 1.12 2.63 -6.55
N PHE A 87 1.72 1.99 -5.55
CA PHE A 87 2.36 2.62 -4.41
C PHE A 87 3.76 2.05 -4.26
N TRP A 88 4.73 2.91 -3.95
CA TRP A 88 6.11 2.47 -3.73
C TRP A 88 6.75 3.30 -2.64
N LEU A 89 7.82 2.76 -2.05
CA LEU A 89 8.59 3.47 -1.04
C LEU A 89 9.43 4.55 -1.71
N ASP A 90 9.28 5.80 -1.26
CA ASP A 90 10.11 6.92 -1.67
C ASP A 90 10.63 7.65 -0.42
N HIS A 91 11.94 7.61 -0.20
CA HIS A 91 12.67 8.31 0.87
C HIS A 91 11.97 8.34 2.26
N GLY A 92 11.39 7.22 2.70
CA GLY A 92 10.77 7.07 4.02
C GLY A 92 9.27 7.38 4.08
N GLY A 93 8.67 7.82 2.97
CA GLY A 93 7.23 7.84 2.75
C GLY A 93 6.83 6.92 1.60
N PHE A 94 5.57 6.99 1.20
CA PHE A 94 5.09 6.29 0.01
C PHE A 94 4.65 7.30 -1.05
N CYS A 95 5.05 7.07 -2.29
CA CYS A 95 4.46 7.72 -3.43
C CYS A 95 3.36 6.86 -4.02
N ARG A 96 2.46 7.49 -4.77
CA ARG A 96 1.44 6.83 -5.59
C ARG A 96 1.45 7.33 -7.02
N SER A 97 0.96 6.50 -7.93
CA SER A 97 0.56 6.88 -9.29
C SER A 97 -0.71 6.12 -9.67
N VAL A 98 -1.55 6.76 -10.47
CA VAL A 98 -2.86 6.23 -10.89
C VAL A 98 -2.88 6.10 -12.41
N GLN A 99 -3.30 4.94 -12.90
CA GLN A 99 -3.51 4.71 -14.32
C GLN A 99 -4.81 5.38 -14.77
N GLY A 100 -4.76 6.06 -15.92
CA GLY A 100 -5.95 6.61 -16.53
C GLY A 100 -7.00 5.54 -16.90
N PRO A 101 -8.26 5.93 -17.13
CA PRO A 101 -9.31 5.02 -17.55
C PRO A 101 -8.91 4.16 -18.76
N ALA A 102 -9.41 2.93 -18.81
CA ALA A 102 -9.18 1.97 -19.90
C ALA A 102 -7.69 1.70 -20.22
N GLY A 103 -6.83 1.70 -19.19
CA GLY A 103 -5.39 1.48 -19.37
C GLY A 103 -4.65 2.69 -19.92
N GLY A 104 -5.21 3.90 -19.72
CA GLY A 104 -4.62 5.14 -20.16
C GLY A 104 -3.33 5.51 -19.42
N ALA A 105 -2.77 6.67 -19.77
CA ALA A 105 -1.49 7.10 -19.22
C ALA A 105 -1.49 7.26 -17.69
N TRP A 106 -0.37 6.93 -17.08
CA TRP A 106 -0.13 7.08 -15.65
C TRP A 106 -0.03 8.55 -15.22
N SER A 107 -0.46 8.84 -13.99
CA SER A 107 -0.26 10.14 -13.35
C SER A 107 1.20 10.35 -12.95
N ALA A 108 1.59 11.62 -12.73
CA ALA A 108 2.85 11.92 -12.06
C ALA A 108 2.86 11.31 -10.65
N PRO A 109 4.06 11.05 -10.08
CA PRO A 109 4.20 10.65 -8.69
C PRO A 109 3.58 11.69 -7.75
N GLU A 110 2.79 11.22 -6.80
CA GLU A 110 2.22 12.04 -5.73
C GLU A 110 2.58 11.45 -4.38
N ASP A 111 2.89 12.28 -3.39
CA ASP A 111 3.05 11.82 -2.00
C ASP A 111 1.71 11.24 -1.50
N PHE A 112 1.77 10.03 -0.96
CA PHE A 112 0.59 9.36 -0.39
C PHE A 112 0.34 9.77 1.07
N GLY A 113 1.30 10.43 1.73
CA GLY A 113 1.13 11.01 3.05
C GLY A 113 1.07 9.99 4.21
N LEU A 114 1.49 8.74 3.97
CA LEU A 114 1.78 7.77 5.03
C LEU A 114 3.30 7.64 5.21
N GLN A 115 3.76 7.80 6.45
CA GLN A 115 5.19 7.92 6.78
C GLN A 115 5.58 6.97 7.90
N PRO A 116 5.91 5.71 7.57
CA PRO A 116 6.30 4.72 8.56
C PRO A 116 7.59 5.09 9.26
N SER A 117 7.70 4.68 10.52
CA SER A 117 8.96 4.72 11.23
C SER A 117 10.03 3.94 10.43
N PRO A 118 11.29 4.42 10.36
CA PRO A 118 12.35 3.71 9.66
C PRO A 118 12.44 2.24 10.09
N TYR A 119 12.49 1.32 9.13
CA TYR A 119 12.55 -0.14 9.35
C TYR A 119 11.29 -0.80 9.90
N HIS A 120 10.20 -0.07 10.10
CA HIS A 120 8.93 -0.62 10.62
C HIS A 120 8.02 -1.18 9.52
N GLY A 121 8.61 -1.72 8.46
CA GLY A 121 7.90 -2.32 7.33
C GLY A 121 7.32 -1.31 6.33
N PHE A 122 6.34 -1.79 5.56
CA PHE A 122 5.82 -1.14 4.36
C PHE A 122 4.29 -0.98 4.38
N LEU A 123 3.75 -0.45 3.28
CA LEU A 123 2.32 -0.25 3.08
C LEU A 123 1.59 -1.58 2.87
N VAL A 124 0.48 -1.78 3.57
CA VAL A 124 -0.44 -2.90 3.36
C VAL A 124 -1.74 -2.37 2.79
N LEU A 125 -2.19 -2.97 1.69
CA LEU A 125 -3.49 -2.69 1.09
C LEU A 125 -4.48 -3.79 1.46
N PHE A 126 -5.71 -3.39 1.73
CA PHE A 126 -6.83 -4.30 1.97
C PHE A 126 -8.06 -3.79 1.22
N LYS A 127 -8.70 -4.67 0.43
CA LYS A 127 -9.98 -4.36 -0.22
C LYS A 127 -11.09 -4.96 0.61
N ARG A 128 -11.92 -4.11 1.21
CA ARG A 128 -13.17 -4.54 1.82
C ARG A 128 -14.07 -5.16 0.76
N SER A 129 -14.96 -6.03 1.19
CA SER A 129 -15.94 -6.67 0.30
C SER A 129 -16.98 -5.71 -0.31
N ASN A 130 -17.12 -4.48 0.19
CA ASN A 130 -17.89 -3.41 -0.47
C ASN A 130 -17.07 -2.64 -1.52
N GLY A 131 -15.83 -3.07 -1.80
CA GLY A 131 -14.93 -2.46 -2.76
C GLY A 131 -14.08 -1.30 -2.21
N THR A 132 -14.36 -0.80 -1.00
CA THR A 132 -13.55 0.24 -0.36
C THR A 132 -12.13 -0.27 -0.13
N LEU A 133 -11.13 0.54 -0.49
CA LEU A 133 -9.73 0.23 -0.25
C LEU A 133 -9.25 0.89 1.05
N ILE A 134 -8.50 0.13 1.83
CA ILE A 134 -7.84 0.59 3.04
C ILE A 134 -6.34 0.39 2.86
N ALA A 135 -5.58 1.46 3.06
CA ALA A 135 -4.13 1.44 3.05
C ALA A 135 -3.61 1.71 4.46
N MET A 136 -2.69 0.89 4.95
CA MET A 136 -2.20 0.94 6.32
C MET A 136 -0.69 0.85 6.36
N ALA A 137 -0.07 1.67 7.21
CA ALA A 137 1.35 1.60 7.49
C ALA A 137 1.60 2.01 8.94
N SER A 138 2.69 1.50 9.53
CA SER A 138 3.18 2.02 10.82
C SER A 138 3.38 3.54 10.74
N SER A 139 3.46 4.19 11.89
CA SER A 139 3.58 5.66 11.96
C SER A 139 4.86 6.07 12.65
N SER A 140 5.45 7.17 12.19
CA SER A 140 6.54 7.90 12.85
C SER A 140 6.04 8.99 13.81
N LYS A 141 4.74 9.33 13.78
CA LYS A 141 4.14 10.34 14.67
C LYS A 141 4.09 9.83 16.12
N PRO A 142 4.35 10.70 17.11
CA PRO A 142 4.49 10.28 18.51
C PRO A 142 3.17 9.85 19.15
N ASP A 143 2.03 10.36 18.68
CA ASP A 143 0.70 10.19 19.28
C ASP A 143 -0.07 8.96 18.78
N ARG A 144 0.50 8.20 17.84
CA ARG A 144 -0.09 6.98 17.28
C ARG A 144 0.96 5.93 16.97
N SER A 145 0.55 4.71 16.69
CA SER A 145 1.45 3.62 16.30
C SER A 145 1.32 3.23 14.83
N MET A 146 0.17 3.50 14.22
CA MET A 146 -0.12 3.18 12.83
C MET A 146 -1.10 4.22 12.27
N GLU A 147 -1.13 4.36 10.95
CA GLU A 147 -2.08 5.22 10.24
C GLU A 147 -2.75 4.42 9.12
N SER A 148 -4.01 4.77 8.87
CA SER A 148 -4.77 4.23 7.73
C SER A 148 -5.23 5.36 6.81
N ARG A 149 -5.43 5.04 5.53
CA ARG A 149 -6.19 5.85 4.57
C ARG A 149 -7.30 4.99 3.99
N THR A 150 -8.41 5.63 3.64
CA THR A 150 -9.59 4.97 3.09
C THR A 150 -9.95 5.58 1.75
N GLN A 151 -10.10 4.76 0.72
CA GLN A 151 -10.65 5.16 -0.58
C GLN A 151 -12.02 4.53 -0.73
N LEU A 152 -13.06 5.35 -0.76
CA LEU A 152 -14.41 4.86 -0.94
C LEU A 152 -14.61 4.33 -2.36
N SER A 153 -15.34 3.22 -2.46
CA SER A 153 -15.71 2.68 -3.76
C SER A 153 -16.65 3.57 -4.55
N SER A 154 -17.37 4.48 -3.88
CA SER A 154 -18.33 5.39 -4.50
C SER A 154 -17.70 6.53 -5.28
N ASP A 155 -16.51 6.99 -4.89
CA ASP A 155 -15.85 8.16 -5.51
C ASP A 155 -14.39 7.91 -5.92
N GLY A 156 -13.74 6.84 -5.45
CA GLY A 156 -12.34 6.57 -5.75
C GLY A 156 -11.39 7.59 -5.13
N VAL A 157 -11.79 8.35 -4.11
CA VAL A 157 -10.96 9.39 -3.50
C VAL A 157 -10.45 8.97 -2.12
N TRP A 158 -9.12 8.97 -1.97
CA TRP A 158 -8.46 8.71 -0.70
C TRP A 158 -8.74 9.82 0.31
N ARG A 159 -9.35 9.46 1.44
CA ARG A 159 -9.52 10.32 2.60
C ARG A 159 -8.17 10.63 3.26
N PRO A 160 -8.08 11.72 4.05
CA PRO A 160 -6.89 12.01 4.86
C PRO A 160 -6.51 10.85 5.77
N ALA A 161 -5.23 10.80 6.17
CA ALA A 161 -4.75 9.77 7.08
C ALA A 161 -5.45 9.83 8.45
N ALA A 162 -5.91 8.68 8.91
CA ALA A 162 -6.54 8.47 10.21
C ALA A 162 -5.58 7.75 11.16
N ALA A 163 -5.59 8.16 12.44
CA ALA A 163 -4.84 7.48 13.48
C ALA A 163 -5.40 6.07 13.70
N MET A 164 -4.52 5.08 13.87
CA MET A 164 -4.89 3.76 14.36
C MET A 164 -4.28 3.56 15.73
N GLY A 165 -4.84 4.23 16.74
CA GLY A 165 -4.46 4.12 18.16
C GLY A 165 -2.97 4.28 18.48
N LYS A 166 -2.65 4.15 19.77
CA LYS A 166 -1.28 4.08 20.28
C LYS A 166 -1.07 2.78 21.04
N VAL A 167 0.09 2.16 20.86
CA VAL A 167 0.51 1.07 21.73
C VAL A 167 0.80 1.64 23.13
N PRO A 168 0.22 1.08 24.21
CA PRO A 168 0.41 1.61 25.56
C PRO A 168 1.87 1.56 26.07
N ASP A 169 2.66 0.60 25.58
CA ASP A 169 4.09 0.51 25.88
C ASP A 169 4.86 1.58 25.09
N PRO A 170 5.48 2.57 25.75
CA PRO A 170 6.15 3.69 25.09
C PRO A 170 7.41 3.28 24.32
N TYR A 171 7.93 2.07 24.54
CA TYR A 171 9.11 1.55 23.85
C TYR A 171 8.75 0.57 22.73
N ALA A 172 7.46 0.29 22.54
CA ALA A 172 6.97 -0.58 21.48
C ALA A 172 6.71 0.23 20.20
N GLY A 173 7.29 -0.25 19.11
CA GLY A 173 6.94 0.19 17.76
C GLY A 173 6.33 -0.98 16.99
N LEU A 174 5.31 -0.71 16.18
CA LEU A 174 4.71 -1.72 15.32
C LEU A 174 5.41 -1.74 13.97
N SER A 175 5.58 -2.95 13.42
CA SER A 175 5.80 -3.15 11.99
C SER A 175 4.53 -2.80 11.18
N GLN A 176 4.60 -2.99 9.86
CA GLN A 176 3.43 -3.09 8.99
C GLN A 176 2.39 -4.10 9.54
N PRO A 177 1.10 -3.95 9.18
CA PRO A 177 0.10 -4.97 9.49
C PRO A 177 0.57 -6.38 9.11
N ALA A 178 0.42 -7.33 10.03
CA ALA A 178 0.68 -8.74 9.81
C ALA A 178 -0.56 -9.43 9.23
N THR A 179 -1.75 -9.13 9.77
CA THR A 179 -3.03 -9.59 9.23
C THR A 179 -4.04 -8.45 9.22
N VAL A 180 -4.91 -8.45 8.22
CA VAL A 180 -6.10 -7.59 8.15
C VAL A 180 -7.28 -8.49 7.82
N THR A 181 -8.28 -8.51 8.68
CA THR A 181 -9.47 -9.37 8.52
C THR A 181 -10.72 -8.52 8.62
N GLU A 182 -11.60 -8.62 7.63
CA GLU A 182 -12.97 -8.09 7.73
C GLU A 182 -13.83 -9.09 8.50
N LEU A 183 -14.32 -8.67 9.66
CA LEU A 183 -15.18 -9.46 10.53
C LEU A 183 -16.61 -9.55 9.96
N PRO A 184 -17.44 -10.50 10.44
CA PRO A 184 -18.84 -10.62 9.99
C PRO A 184 -19.68 -9.35 10.18
N ASP A 185 -19.33 -8.54 11.18
CA ASP A 185 -19.96 -7.25 11.47
C ASP A 185 -19.34 -6.07 10.68
N ARG A 186 -18.55 -6.37 9.64
CA ARG A 186 -17.90 -5.42 8.71
C ARG A 186 -16.73 -4.63 9.29
N ARG A 187 -16.41 -4.80 10.58
CA ARG A 187 -15.26 -4.13 11.19
C ARG A 187 -13.96 -4.81 10.77
N LEU A 188 -12.88 -4.05 10.68
CA LEU A 188 -11.55 -4.62 10.46
C LEU A 188 -10.87 -4.97 11.79
N LYS A 189 -10.40 -6.22 11.90
CA LYS A 189 -9.41 -6.63 12.89
C LYS A 189 -8.04 -6.64 12.25
N VAL A 190 -7.11 -5.89 12.83
CA VAL A 190 -5.73 -5.78 12.38
C VAL A 190 -4.81 -6.33 13.46
N THR A 191 -3.83 -7.12 13.05
CA THR A 191 -2.72 -7.52 13.93
C THR A 191 -1.42 -6.94 13.38
N ALA A 192 -0.49 -6.64 14.27
CA ALA A 192 0.85 -6.20 13.91
C ALA A 192 1.87 -6.81 14.87
N ARG A 193 3.01 -7.22 14.33
CA ARG A 193 4.17 -7.59 15.13
C ARG A 193 4.90 -6.34 15.59
N GLU A 194 5.51 -6.37 16.76
CA GLU A 194 6.52 -5.37 17.12
C GLU A 194 7.73 -5.46 16.21
N TRP A 195 8.29 -4.30 15.86
CA TRP A 195 9.34 -4.22 14.84
C TRP A 195 10.62 -4.99 15.20
N ASN A 196 10.93 -5.10 16.49
CA ASN A 196 12.17 -5.71 16.99
C ASN A 196 11.96 -6.92 17.89
N ARG A 197 10.72 -7.38 18.08
CA ARG A 197 10.38 -8.46 19.02
C ARG A 197 9.33 -9.38 18.44
N ASP A 198 9.33 -10.63 18.87
CA ASP A 198 8.25 -11.56 18.55
C ASP A 198 7.09 -11.38 19.54
N ARG A 199 6.52 -10.17 19.52
CA ARG A 199 5.37 -9.74 20.34
C ARG A 199 4.34 -9.13 19.41
N TYR A 200 3.07 -9.49 19.58
CA TYR A 200 2.01 -9.08 18.66
C TYR A 200 0.95 -8.24 19.37
N TRP A 201 0.41 -7.30 18.62
CA TRP A 201 -0.65 -6.41 19.04
C TRP A 201 -1.82 -6.53 18.08
N GLN A 202 -3.02 -6.30 18.59
CA GLN A 202 -4.23 -6.24 17.79
C GLN A 202 -5.01 -4.95 18.05
N ILE A 203 -5.75 -4.52 17.04
CA ILE A 203 -6.75 -3.47 17.15
C ILE A 203 -7.93 -3.87 16.26
N THR A 204 -9.14 -3.59 16.71
CA THR A 204 -10.36 -3.79 15.91
C THR A 204 -11.06 -2.47 15.81
N GLU A 205 -11.62 -2.14 14.65
CA GLU A 205 -12.39 -0.93 14.50
C GLU A 205 -13.51 -0.83 15.56
N ALA A 206 -13.81 0.39 15.99
CA ALA A 206 -14.96 0.71 16.82
C ALA A 206 -16.26 0.59 16.01
N ALA A 207 -16.22 0.96 14.72
CA ALA A 207 -17.30 0.82 13.75
C ALA A 207 -16.72 0.58 12.34
N PRO A 208 -17.49 0.04 11.38
CA PRO A 208 -16.98 -0.20 10.01
C PRO A 208 -16.74 1.09 9.21
N ASP A 209 -15.51 1.39 8.79
CA ASP A 209 -15.20 2.61 8.00
C ASP A 209 -15.98 2.68 6.67
N ASP A 210 -16.98 3.55 6.66
CA ASP A 210 -17.83 3.92 5.52
C ASP A 210 -17.45 5.29 4.92
N GLY A 211 -16.35 5.89 5.38
CA GLY A 211 -15.74 7.12 4.85
C GLY A 211 -16.30 8.43 5.36
N VAL A 212 -17.06 8.40 6.45
CA VAL A 212 -17.44 9.58 7.25
C VAL A 212 -16.35 9.91 8.30
N PRO A 213 -16.11 11.18 8.67
CA PRO A 213 -14.90 11.54 9.44
C PRO A 213 -14.89 11.06 10.91
N SER A 214 -13.80 10.37 11.24
CA SER A 214 -13.16 10.16 12.57
C SER A 214 -13.78 9.18 13.58
N GLY A 215 -12.91 8.50 14.34
CA GLY A 215 -13.28 7.62 15.46
C GLY A 215 -13.32 6.12 15.15
N TRP A 216 -12.97 5.70 13.93
CA TRP A 216 -13.04 4.31 13.48
C TRP A 216 -12.15 3.36 14.28
N TRP A 217 -11.02 3.84 14.76
CA TRP A 217 -10.08 3.02 15.52
C TRP A 217 -10.15 3.39 17.00
N PRO A 218 -10.12 2.40 17.90
CA PRO A 218 -9.89 2.64 19.31
C PRO A 218 -8.59 3.42 19.56
N GLU A 219 -8.52 4.08 20.71
CA GLU A 219 -7.34 4.84 21.10
C GLU A 219 -6.11 3.96 21.36
N GLN A 220 -6.30 2.67 21.67
CA GLN A 220 -5.21 1.80 22.09
C GLN A 220 -5.21 0.44 21.39
N TRP A 221 -3.99 -0.04 21.14
CA TRP A 221 -3.74 -1.41 20.74
C TRP A 221 -3.74 -2.33 21.96
N GLN A 222 -4.16 -3.57 21.75
CA GLN A 222 -4.20 -4.61 22.77
C GLN A 222 -3.07 -5.62 22.54
N LEU A 223 -2.35 -5.98 23.60
CA LEU A 223 -1.34 -7.02 23.54
C LEU A 223 -1.99 -8.38 23.32
N CYS A 224 -1.46 -9.18 22.41
CA CYS A 224 -1.94 -10.54 22.18
C CYS A 224 -1.34 -11.51 23.20
N ALA A 225 -2.18 -12.41 23.73
CA ALA A 225 -1.76 -13.44 24.67
C ALA A 225 -0.94 -14.57 24.01
N THR A 226 -1.09 -14.75 22.71
CA THR A 226 -0.40 -15.75 21.89
C THR A 226 0.33 -15.09 20.72
N PRO A 227 1.38 -15.75 20.17
CA PRO A 227 1.92 -15.36 18.88
C PRO A 227 0.79 -15.32 17.86
N GLN A 228 0.68 -14.22 17.10
CA GLN A 228 -0.28 -14.03 16.00
C GLN A 228 -1.76 -13.80 16.38
N CYS A 229 -2.10 -13.65 17.66
CA CYS A 229 -3.46 -13.26 18.08
C CYS A 229 -4.57 -14.24 17.63
N ALA A 230 -4.27 -15.55 17.67
CA ALA A 230 -5.20 -16.64 17.34
C ALA A 230 -6.50 -16.58 18.15
#